data_AF-A0AAW0LDR2-F1
#
_entry.id   AF-A0AAW0LDR2-F1
#
_cell.length_a   1.000
_cell.length_b   1.000
_cell.length_c   1.000
_cell.angle_alpha   90.00
_cell.angle_beta   90.00
_cell.angle_gamma   90.00
#
_symmetry.space_group_name_H-M   'P 1'
#
loop_
_entity.id
_entity.type
_entity.pdbx_description
1 polymer ?
#
loop_
_entity_poly.entity_id
_entity_poly.type
_entity_poly.pdbx_seq_one_letter_code
_entity_poly.pdbx_strand_id
1 'polypeptide(L)'
;MEALKERAEIFRNRKELVVYKCSSWCKFPLYETDFGWGKPAWMTSINKLVSNAISLQDTTDGAVEVLMTLDEEEMSIFERHEELLEFVSVNPSIDV
;
A
#
# COMPACT_ATOMS: atom_id res chain seq x y z
N MET A 1 -12.97 13.27 12.69
CA MET A 1 -13.76 12.44 13.63
C MET A 1 -15.08 12.02 13.00
N GLU A 2 -15.90 12.93 12.47
CA GLU A 2 -17.20 12.57 11.83
C GLU A 2 -17.07 11.63 10.62
N ALA A 3 -16.12 11.89 9.70
CA ALA A 3 -15.87 11.00 8.56
C ALA A 3 -15.46 9.57 8.96
N LEU A 4 -14.85 9.40 10.14
CA LEU A 4 -14.51 8.06 10.66
C LEU A 4 -15.76 7.35 11.22
N LYS A 5 -16.68 8.09 11.84
CA LYS A 5 -17.95 7.56 12.32
C LYS A 5 -18.86 7.15 11.16
N GLU A 6 -18.98 7.99 10.14
CA GLU A 6 -19.76 7.69 8.94
C GLU A 6 -19.24 6.43 8.23
N ARG A 7 -17.91 6.32 8.04
CA ARG A 7 -17.29 5.09 7.51
C ARG A 7 -17.64 3.88 8.38
N ALA A 8 -17.51 4.00 9.70
CA ALA A 8 -17.83 2.90 10.63
C ALA A 8 -19.31 2.47 10.56
N GLU A 9 -20.24 3.41 10.34
CA GLU A 9 -21.67 3.11 10.16
C GLU A 9 -21.95 2.39 8.84
N ILE A 10 -21.31 2.79 7.74
CA ILE A 10 -21.42 2.10 6.46
C ILE A 10 -20.96 0.64 6.60
N PHE A 11 -19.81 0.41 7.24
CA PHE A 11 -19.30 -0.93 7.53
C PHE A 11 -20.25 -1.75 8.42
N ARG A 12 -20.84 -1.12 9.44
CA ARG A 12 -21.78 -1.80 10.34
C ARG A 12 -23.08 -2.21 9.64
N ASN A 13 -23.56 -1.37 8.74
CA ASN A 13 -24.85 -1.56 8.05
C ASN A 13 -24.75 -2.45 6.80
N ARG A 14 -23.54 -2.69 6.28
CA ARG A 14 -23.30 -3.52 5.09
C ARG A 14 -22.23 -4.57 5.40
N LYS A 15 -22.65 -5.64 6.07
CA LYS A 15 -21.78 -6.72 6.55
C LYS A 15 -21.09 -7.54 5.44
N GLU A 16 -21.53 -7.40 4.19
CA GLU A 16 -20.99 -8.15 3.04
C GLU A 16 -20.17 -7.28 2.07
N LEU A 17 -19.80 -6.05 2.46
CA LEU A 17 -18.93 -5.23 1.64
C LEU A 17 -17.47 -5.68 1.77
N VAL A 18 -16.88 -6.08 0.65
CA VAL A 18 -15.41 -6.13 0.51
C VAL A 18 -14.93 -4.69 0.30
N VAL A 19 -14.05 -4.19 1.17
CA VAL A 19 -13.54 -2.82 1.09
C VAL A 19 -12.05 -2.80 0.93
N TYR A 20 -11.61 -2.18 -0.16
CA TYR A 20 -10.22 -1.87 -0.45
C TYR A 20 -9.89 -0.44 0.00
N LYS A 21 -8.78 -0.27 0.72
CA LYS A 21 -8.35 0.99 1.30
C LYS A 21 -7.07 1.42 0.62
N CYS A 22 -7.16 2.46 -0.20
CA CYS A 22 -6.02 3.01 -0.92
C CYS A 22 -5.56 4.32 -0.29
N SER A 23 -4.24 4.47 -0.11
CA SER A 23 -3.60 5.72 0.27
C SER A 23 -2.37 5.96 -0.60
N SER A 24 -2.21 7.20 -1.09
CA SER A 24 -1.01 7.61 -1.82
C SER A 24 -0.18 8.53 -0.94
N TRP A 25 1.11 8.20 -0.83
CA TRP A 25 2.15 9.01 -0.22
C TRP A 25 3.04 9.68 -1.26
N CYS A 26 2.69 9.56 -2.53
CA CYS A 26 3.40 10.20 -3.64
C CYS A 26 3.40 11.72 -3.44
N LYS A 27 4.50 12.36 -3.84
CA LYS A 27 4.77 13.81 -3.79
C LYS A 27 4.85 14.40 -2.39
N PHE A 28 4.77 13.60 -1.33
CA PHE A 28 5.21 14.07 -0.02
C PHE A 28 6.74 14.17 0.01
N PRO A 29 7.31 15.18 0.69
CA PRO A 29 8.74 15.44 0.73
C PRO A 29 9.48 14.49 1.70
N LEU A 30 9.13 13.21 1.69
CA LEU A 30 9.59 12.24 2.70
C LEU A 30 11.05 11.85 2.49
N TYR A 31 11.47 11.64 1.24
CA TYR A 31 12.87 11.44 0.88
C TYR A 31 13.73 12.70 1.01
N GLU A 32 13.10 13.88 1.13
CA GLU A 32 13.80 15.15 1.35
C GLU A 32 14.04 15.46 2.83
N THR A 33 13.45 14.67 3.73
CA THR A 33 13.55 14.88 5.18
C THR A 33 14.95 14.49 5.67
N ASP A 34 15.66 15.42 6.31
CA ASP A 34 16.97 15.16 6.93
C ASP A 34 16.95 15.64 8.38
N PHE A 35 17.21 14.72 9.32
CA PHE A 35 17.24 14.99 10.75
C PHE A 35 18.66 15.25 11.29
N GLY A 36 19.67 15.39 10.41
CA GLY A 36 21.09 15.57 10.75
C GLY A 36 21.98 14.35 10.49
N TRP A 37 21.45 13.31 9.84
CA TRP A 37 22.09 11.99 9.64
C TRP A 37 22.07 11.59 8.16
N GLY A 38 21.58 12.47 7.30
CA GLY A 38 21.29 12.19 5.89
C GLY A 38 19.82 11.86 5.64
N LYS A 39 19.48 11.81 4.36
CA LYS A 39 18.14 11.50 3.84
C LYS A 39 17.85 9.99 3.89
N PRO A 40 16.58 9.58 3.95
CA PRO A 40 16.21 8.16 3.89
C PRO A 40 16.71 7.50 2.61
N ALA A 41 17.34 6.33 2.75
CA ALA A 41 17.65 5.48 1.60
C ALA A 41 16.38 4.78 1.06
N TRP A 42 15.45 4.44 1.96
CA TRP A 42 14.18 3.79 1.66
C TRP A 42 13.16 4.16 2.73
N MET A 43 11.88 4.13 2.36
CA MET A 43 10.76 4.40 3.23
C MET A 43 9.63 3.44 2.87
N THR A 44 8.83 3.04 3.86
CA THR A 44 7.62 2.25 3.62
C THR A 44 6.53 2.56 4.64
N SER A 45 5.26 2.54 4.20
CA SER A 45 4.11 2.68 5.09
C SER A 45 3.56 1.31 5.46
N ILE A 46 3.84 0.85 6.68
CA ILE A 46 3.45 -0.49 7.12
C ILE A 46 2.06 -0.43 7.77
N ASN A 47 1.09 -1.14 7.18
CA ASN A 47 -0.21 -1.38 7.80
C ASN A 47 -0.42 -2.88 8.06
N LYS A 48 -0.11 -3.33 9.28
CA LYS A 48 -0.26 -4.75 9.69
C LYS A 48 -1.64 -5.11 10.24
N LEU A 49 -2.52 -4.13 10.48
CA LEU A 49 -3.75 -4.34 11.23
C LEU A 49 -4.99 -4.51 10.33
N VAL A 50 -4.83 -4.34 9.02
CA VAL A 50 -5.95 -4.19 8.09
C VAL A 50 -5.66 -4.95 6.79
N SER A 51 -6.52 -5.90 6.44
CA SER A 51 -6.55 -6.53 5.12
C SER A 51 -7.10 -5.56 4.06
N ASN A 52 -6.81 -5.84 2.79
CA ASN A 52 -7.25 -5.06 1.63
C ASN A 52 -6.73 -3.61 1.68
N ALA A 53 -5.52 -3.42 2.20
CA ALA A 53 -4.87 -2.11 2.24
C ALA A 53 -3.88 -1.98 1.09
N ILE A 54 -3.81 -0.80 0.48
CA ILE A 54 -2.94 -0.47 -0.64
C ILE A 54 -2.29 0.88 -0.32
N SER A 55 -0.97 0.91 -0.30
CA SER A 55 -0.18 2.12 -0.13
C SER A 55 0.73 2.32 -1.32
N LEU A 56 0.66 3.50 -1.92
CA LEU A 56 1.54 3.93 -3.02
C LEU A 56 2.58 4.90 -2.49
N GLN A 57 3.83 4.76 -2.90
CA GLN A 57 4.91 5.64 -2.51
C GLN A 57 5.87 5.88 -3.67
N ASP A 58 6.41 7.09 -3.76
CA ASP A 58 7.48 7.36 -4.71
C ASP A 58 8.75 6.65 -4.26
N THR A 59 9.61 6.32 -5.22
CA THR A 59 10.97 5.84 -4.98
C THR A 59 11.97 6.91 -5.39
N THR A 60 13.24 6.75 -4.99
CA THR A 60 14.29 7.72 -5.31
C THR A 60 14.66 7.78 -6.79
N ASP A 61 14.31 6.76 -7.58
CA ASP A 61 14.55 6.71 -9.02
C ASP A 61 13.36 7.21 -9.86
N GLY A 62 12.27 7.63 -9.21
CA GLY A 62 11.08 8.16 -9.85
C GLY A 62 10.02 7.12 -10.21
N ALA A 63 10.21 5.84 -9.87
CA ALA A 63 9.16 4.83 -9.93
C ALA A 63 8.17 4.96 -8.73
N VAL A 64 7.09 4.16 -8.77
CA VAL A 64 6.13 4.05 -7.67
C VAL A 64 6.18 2.64 -7.11
N GLU A 65 6.46 2.52 -5.82
CA GLU A 65 6.31 1.27 -5.08
C GLU A 65 4.87 1.16 -4.55
N VAL A 66 4.32 -0.05 -4.66
CA VAL A 66 3.01 -0.39 -4.12
C VAL A 66 3.19 -1.45 -3.06
N LEU A 67 2.85 -1.11 -1.82
CA LEU A 67 2.72 -2.09 -0.74
C LEU A 67 1.24 -2.39 -0.54
N MET A 68 0.87 -3.66 -0.62
CA MET A 68 -0.52 -4.07 -0.43
C MET A 68 -0.66 -5.31 0.45
N THR A 69 -1.82 -5.42 1.08
CA THR A 69 -2.26 -6.59 1.82
C THR A 69 -3.57 -7.08 1.21
N LEU A 70 -3.65 -8.38 0.94
CA LEU A 70 -4.84 -9.09 0.48
C LEU A 70 -4.93 -10.40 1.27
N ASP A 71 -6.08 -11.06 1.21
CA ASP A 71 -6.17 -12.45 1.66
C ASP A 71 -5.27 -13.33 0.76
N GLU A 72 -4.73 -14.42 1.31
CA GLU A 72 -3.70 -15.23 0.64
C GLU A 72 -4.15 -15.77 -0.72
N GLU A 73 -5.40 -16.23 -0.81
CA GLU A 73 -6.00 -16.70 -2.07
C GLU A 73 -6.10 -15.57 -3.09
N GLU A 74 -6.58 -14.39 -2.69
CA GLU A 74 -6.69 -13.22 -3.57
C GLU A 74 -5.31 -12.73 -4.04
N MET A 75 -4.32 -12.70 -3.13
CA MET A 75 -2.94 -12.34 -3.47
C MET A 75 -2.36 -13.31 -4.49
N SER A 76 -2.58 -14.62 -4.32
CA SER A 76 -2.05 -15.64 -5.23
C SER A 76 -2.58 -15.51 -6.66
N ILE A 77 -3.82 -15.00 -6.80
CA ILE A 77 -4.44 -14.69 -8.10
C ILE A 77 -3.85 -13.38 -8.64
N PHE A 78 -3.76 -12.36 -7.78
CA PHE A 78 -3.27 -11.03 -8.15
C PHE A 78 -1.83 -11.07 -8.68
N GLU A 79 -0.94 -11.81 -8.02
CA GLU A 79 0.47 -11.99 -8.41
C GLU A 79 0.65 -12.67 -9.78
N ARG A 80 -0.37 -13.36 -10.29
CA ARG A 80 -0.35 -14.09 -11.57
C ARG A 80 -1.13 -13.38 -12.67
N HIS A 81 -1.67 -12.19 -12.40
CA HIS A 81 -2.52 -11.48 -13.35
C HIS A 81 -1.68 -10.93 -14.52
N GLU A 82 -1.83 -11.52 -15.71
CA GLU A 82 -0.96 -11.24 -16.86
C GLU A 82 -0.94 -9.76 -17.26
N GLU A 83 -2.12 -9.12 -17.38
CA GLU A 83 -2.18 -7.69 -17.74
C GLU A 83 -1.53 -6.78 -16.69
N LEU A 84 -1.47 -7.20 -15.42
CA LEU A 84 -0.84 -6.40 -14.37
C LEU A 84 0.68 -6.52 -14.47
N LEU A 85 1.16 -7.74 -14.69
CA LEU A 85 2.59 -8.07 -14.81
C LEU A 85 3.27 -7.38 -16.01
N GLU A 86 2.49 -6.91 -16.98
CA GLU A 86 3.01 -6.04 -18.05
C GLU A 86 3.48 -4.66 -17.53
N PHE A 87 2.98 -4.20 -16.39
CA PHE A 87 3.26 -2.86 -15.85
C PHE A 87 4.01 -2.85 -14.52
N VAL A 88 4.13 -3.99 -13.83
CA VAL A 88 4.73 -4.06 -12.50
C VAL A 88 5.88 -5.06 -12.43
N SER A 89 6.89 -4.73 -11.64
CA SER A 89 7.90 -5.69 -11.19
C SER A 89 7.53 -6.17 -9.78
N VAL A 90 7.29 -7.47 -9.63
CA VAL A 90 7.08 -8.06 -8.29
C VAL A 90 8.39 -7.98 -7.51
N ASN A 91 8.30 -7.52 -6.26
CA ASN A 91 9.48 -7.40 -5.40
C ASN A 91 10.10 -8.80 -5.19
N PRO A 92 11.40 -9.01 -5.50
CA PRO A 92 12.01 -10.32 -5.33
C PRO A 92 11.96 -10.73 -3.86
N SER A 93 11.68 -12.02 -3.62
CA SER A 93 11.83 -12.59 -2.28
C SER A 93 13.28 -12.41 -1.84
N ILE A 94 13.49 -11.83 -0.66
CA ILE A 94 14.81 -11.85 -0.04
C ILE A 94 15.01 -13.28 0.47
N ASP A 95 15.81 -14.06 -0.25
CA ASP A 95 16.32 -15.32 0.28
C ASP A 95 17.21 -14.98 1.49
N VAL A 96 16.75 -15.34 2.70
CA VAL A 96 17.48 -15.15 3.96
C VAL A 96 18.19 -16.44 4.36
#